data_AF-A0A2S4V1Z5-F1
#
_entry.id   AF-A0A2S4V1Z5-F1
#
_cell.length_a   1.000
_cell.length_b   1.000
_cell.length_c   1.000
_cell.angle_alpha   90.00
_cell.angle_beta   90.00
_cell.angle_gamma   90.00
#
_symmetry.space_group_name_H-M   'P 1'
#
loop_
_entity.id
_entity.type
_entity.pdbx_description
1 polymer ?
#
loop_
_entity_poly.entity_id
_entity_poly.type
_entity_poly.pdbx_seq_one_letter_code
_entity_poly.pdbx_strand_id
1 'polypeptide(L)'
;MEQEIRAAAIEKEMVNYKEAQFHLKQTKLVLATIQAANSQFRSDNVLKANGSNFGDWCRNISDVGSACLTGSHFFFNKCNNNTFVRIGQAVMINSIH
;
A
#
# COMPACT_ATOMS: atom_id res chain seq x y z
N MET A 1 -23.89 -28.22 -28.86
CA MET A 1 -24.06 -28.50 -27.42
C MET A 1 -22.73 -28.72 -26.68
N GLU A 2 -22.00 -29.82 -26.84
CA GLU A 2 -20.74 -30.04 -26.08
C GLU A 2 -19.63 -29.03 -26.39
N GLN A 3 -19.45 -28.65 -27.67
CA GLN A 3 -18.48 -27.63 -28.06
C GLN A 3 -18.83 -26.24 -27.53
N GLU A 4 -20.12 -25.90 -27.44
CA GLU A 4 -20.58 -24.61 -26.90
C GLU A 4 -20.40 -24.54 -25.38
N ILE A 5 -20.67 -25.63 -24.66
CA ILE A 5 -20.39 -25.74 -23.21
C ILE A 5 -18.89 -25.58 -22.95
N ARG A 6 -18.04 -26.18 -23.79
CA ARG A 6 -16.59 -26.05 -23.68
C ARG A 6 -16.10 -24.64 -23.98
N ALA A 7 -16.65 -23.98 -25.00
CA ALA A 7 -16.32 -22.60 -25.32
C ALA A 7 -16.71 -21.63 -24.20
N ALA A 8 -17.90 -21.80 -23.61
CA ALA A 8 -18.35 -21.01 -22.47
C ALA A 8 -17.48 -21.24 -21.22
N ALA A 9 -17.02 -22.47 -20.99
CA ALA A 9 -16.10 -22.77 -19.89
C ALA A 9 -14.74 -22.06 -20.07
N ILE A 10 -14.20 -22.04 -21.28
CA ILE A 10 -12.94 -21.34 -21.61
C ILE A 10 -13.11 -19.83 -21.43
N GLU A 11 -14.21 -19.25 -21.91
CA GLU A 11 -14.47 -17.82 -21.74
C GLU A 11 -14.55 -17.42 -20.26
N LYS A 12 -15.28 -18.20 -19.45
CA LYS A 12 -15.33 -18.01 -18.00
C LYS A 12 -13.95 -18.11 -17.35
N GLU A 13 -13.15 -19.10 -17.75
CA GLU A 13 -11.78 -19.25 -17.25
C GLU A 13 -10.90 -18.05 -17.62
N MET A 14 -11.02 -17.53 -18.84
CA MET A 14 -10.29 -16.34 -19.28
C MET A 14 -10.67 -15.08 -18.49
N VAL A 15 -11.95 -14.91 -18.15
CA VAL A 15 -12.42 -13.81 -17.30
C VAL A 15 -11.82 -13.93 -15.90
N ASN A 16 -11.93 -15.10 -15.28
CA ASN A 16 -11.37 -15.37 -13.95
C ASN A 16 -9.85 -15.16 -13.92
N TYR A 17 -9.15 -15.60 -14.96
CA TYR A 17 -7.70 -15.42 -15.08
C TYR A 17 -7.31 -13.93 -15.16
N LYS A 18 -8.04 -13.13 -15.94
CA LYS A 18 -7.79 -11.68 -16.06
C LYS A 18 -8.02 -10.97 -14.73
N GLU A 19 -9.10 -11.30 -14.02
CA GLU A 19 -9.41 -10.76 -12.70
C GLU A 19 -8.31 -11.12 -11.69
N ALA A 20 -7.93 -12.39 -11.60
CA ALA A 20 -6.85 -12.85 -10.72
C ALA A 20 -5.51 -12.17 -11.05
N GLN A 21 -5.19 -12.02 -12.34
CA GLN A 21 -3.97 -11.34 -12.77
C GLN A 21 -3.97 -9.86 -12.38
N PHE A 22 -5.11 -9.17 -12.53
CA PHE A 22 -5.26 -7.78 -12.12
C PHE A 22 -5.02 -7.61 -10.62
N HIS A 23 -5.69 -8.42 -9.79
CA HIS A 23 -5.53 -8.38 -8.34
C HIS A 23 -4.11 -8.73 -7.90
N LEU A 24 -3.48 -9.72 -8.53
CA LEU A 24 -2.10 -10.09 -8.21
C LEU A 24 -1.12 -8.94 -8.51
N LYS A 25 -1.27 -8.27 -9.66
CA LYS A 25 -0.46 -7.11 -10.02
C LYS A 25 -0.65 -5.96 -9.02
N GLN A 26 -1.90 -5.68 -8.64
CA GLN A 26 -2.21 -4.65 -7.65
C GLN A 26 -1.60 -4.98 -6.28
N THR A 27 -1.76 -6.21 -5.79
CA THR A 27 -1.20 -6.66 -4.51
C THR A 27 0.32 -6.57 -4.48
N LYS A 28 1.00 -7.02 -5.56
CA LYS A 28 2.46 -6.92 -5.66
C LYS A 28 2.94 -5.48 -5.59
N LEU A 29 2.27 -4.57 -6.30
CA LEU A 29 2.60 -3.15 -6.28
C LEU A 29 2.42 -2.56 -4.87
N VAL A 30 1.28 -2.84 -4.22
CA VAL A 30 1.00 -2.38 -2.86
C VAL A 30 2.06 -2.86 -1.87
N LEU A 31 2.38 -4.15 -1.88
CA LEU A 31 3.37 -4.73 -0.95
C LEU A 31 4.77 -4.16 -1.18
N ALA A 32 5.18 -4.00 -2.44
CA ALA A 32 6.46 -3.41 -2.78
C ALA A 32 6.56 -1.95 -2.29
N THR A 33 5.50 -1.15 -2.46
CA THR A 33 5.48 0.24 -1.97
C THR A 33 5.52 0.30 -0.45
N ILE A 34 4.78 -0.57 0.26
CA ILE A 34 4.84 -0.64 1.74
C ILE A 34 6.26 -0.97 2.21
N GLN A 35 6.89 -1.97 1.59
CA GLN A 35 8.25 -2.36 1.94
C GLN A 35 9.26 -1.22 1.70
N ALA A 36 9.15 -0.53 0.57
CA ALA A 36 10.00 0.62 0.27
C ALA A 36 9.81 1.76 1.28
N ALA A 37 8.56 2.11 1.60
CA ALA A 37 8.23 3.14 2.57
C ALA A 37 8.74 2.80 3.99
N ASN A 38 8.54 1.56 4.45
CA ASN A 38 9.05 1.10 5.72
C ASN A 38 10.59 1.12 5.78
N SER A 39 11.25 0.77 4.67
CA SER A 39 12.72 0.77 4.58
C SER A 39 13.32 2.18 4.59
N GLN A 40 12.55 3.18 4.13
CA GLN A 40 12.89 4.59 4.21
C GLN A 40 12.67 5.18 5.63
N PHE A 41 11.88 4.50 6.46
CA PHE A 41 11.57 4.93 7.82
C PHE A 41 12.75 4.62 8.75
N ARG A 42 13.28 5.62 9.46
CA ARG A 42 14.40 5.40 10.38
C ARG A 42 13.88 4.77 11.66
N SER A 43 14.47 3.65 12.07
CA SER A 43 14.05 2.90 13.27
C SER A 43 14.03 3.76 14.53
N ASP A 44 14.99 4.67 14.68
CA ASP A 44 15.10 5.56 15.86
C ASP A 44 13.95 6.57 15.97
N ASN A 45 13.26 6.80 14.84
CA ASN A 45 12.14 7.72 14.73
C ASN A 45 10.78 7.02 14.78
N VAL A 46 10.71 5.71 15.03
CA VAL A 46 9.44 5.01 15.32
C VAL A 46 8.85 5.64 16.58
N LEU A 47 7.56 5.99 16.54
CA LEU A 47 6.91 6.73 17.62
C LEU A 47 6.95 5.90 18.90
N LYS A 48 7.64 6.41 19.92
CA LYS A 48 7.74 5.77 21.22
C LYS A 48 6.40 5.85 21.94
N ALA A 49 6.10 4.86 22.79
CA ALA A 49 4.87 4.82 23.58
C ALA A 49 4.67 6.04 24.49
N ASN A 50 5.76 6.67 24.95
CA ASN A 50 5.72 7.90 25.75
C ASN A 50 5.65 9.19 24.92
N GLY A 51 5.62 9.08 23.58
CA GLY A 51 5.57 10.20 22.65
C GLY A 51 6.81 11.10 22.63
N SER A 52 7.91 10.73 23.30
CA SER A 52 9.04 11.65 23.52
C SER A 52 9.76 12.06 22.23
N ASN A 53 9.62 11.30 21.14
CA ASN A 53 10.21 11.56 19.83
C ASN A 53 9.19 12.01 18.78
N PHE A 54 8.00 12.50 19.18
CA PHE A 54 6.95 12.89 18.24
C PHE A 54 7.41 13.83 17.12
N GLY A 55 8.26 14.81 17.44
CA GLY A 55 8.78 15.76 16.44
C GLY A 55 9.72 15.13 15.41
N ASP A 56 10.49 14.10 15.79
CA ASP A 56 11.35 13.35 14.86
C ASP A 56 10.52 12.38 14.02
N TRP A 57 9.56 11.70 14.66
CA TRP A 57 8.58 10.83 13.99
C TRP A 57 7.79 11.60 12.93
N CYS A 58 7.28 12.79 13.26
CA CYS A 58 6.48 13.63 12.36
C CYS A 58 7.28 14.08 11.12
N ARG A 59 8.57 14.42 11.30
CA ARG A 59 9.47 14.70 10.17
C ARG A 59 9.70 13.45 9.32
N ASN A 60 9.96 12.30 9.94
CA ASN A 60 10.25 11.08 9.20
C ASN A 60 9.04 10.60 8.38
N ILE A 61 7.82 10.68 8.92
CA ILE A 61 6.63 10.24 8.20
C ILE A 61 6.30 11.17 7.02
N SER A 62 6.63 12.46 7.14
CA SER A 62 6.58 13.42 6.03
C SER A 62 7.59 13.07 4.93
N ASP A 63 8.83 12.74 5.30
CA ASP A 63 9.87 12.32 4.35
C ASP A 63 9.46 11.05 3.58
N VAL A 64 8.87 10.06 4.27
CA VAL A 64 8.33 8.84 3.65
C VAL A 64 7.17 9.16 2.72
N GLY A 65 6.25 10.05 3.14
CA GLY A 65 5.17 10.54 2.28
C GLY A 65 5.68 11.18 0.99
N SER A 66 6.75 11.96 1.08
CA SER A 66 7.39 12.59 -0.08
C SER A 66 8.12 11.60 -0.98
N ALA A 67 8.76 10.57 -0.42
CA ALA A 67 9.57 9.62 -1.19
C ALA A 67 8.74 8.52 -1.86
N CYS A 68 7.70 8.01 -1.19
CA CYS A 68 7.02 6.78 -1.61
C CYS A 68 5.53 6.96 -1.92
N LEU A 69 4.92 8.10 -1.56
CA LEU A 69 3.49 8.35 -1.69
C LEU A 69 3.23 9.58 -2.56
N THR A 70 2.14 10.32 -2.29
CA THR A 70 1.74 11.46 -3.12
C THR A 70 2.34 12.79 -2.66
N GLY A 71 3.22 12.80 -1.64
CA GLY A 71 3.88 14.01 -1.15
C GLY A 71 4.04 14.06 0.37
N SER A 72 4.81 15.05 0.84
CA SER A 72 5.12 15.27 2.26
C SER A 72 3.90 15.42 3.16
N HIS A 73 2.80 15.97 2.61
CA HIS A 73 1.56 16.17 3.35
C HIS A 73 0.59 14.99 3.26
N PHE A 74 1.01 13.85 2.70
CA PHE A 74 0.14 12.69 2.47
C PHE A 74 -0.61 12.25 3.74
N PHE A 75 0.09 12.15 4.87
CA PHE A 75 -0.49 11.69 6.15
C PHE A 75 -1.33 12.75 6.86
N PHE A 76 -1.27 14.00 6.39
CA PHE A 76 -1.95 15.14 7.02
C PHE A 76 -3.16 15.63 6.19
N ASN A 77 -3.30 15.13 4.95
CA ASN A 77 -4.38 15.50 4.04
C ASN A 77 -5.28 14.29 3.73
N LYS A 78 -6.53 14.56 3.37
CA LYS A 78 -7.44 13.52 2.90
C LYS A 78 -6.95 12.94 1.56
N CYS A 79 -6.84 11.63 1.47
CA CYS A 79 -6.57 10.91 0.22
C CYS A 79 -7.84 10.23 -0.29
N ASN A 80 -8.19 10.45 -1.56
CA ASN A 80 -9.35 9.83 -2.20
C ASN A 80 -8.99 8.55 -2.98
N ASN A 81 -7.71 8.16 -3.01
CA ASN A 81 -7.25 6.95 -3.68
C ASN A 81 -7.12 5.81 -2.66
N ASN A 82 -8.03 4.84 -2.74
CA ASN A 82 -8.07 3.71 -1.79
C ASN A 82 -6.78 2.89 -1.73
N THR A 83 -6.06 2.76 -2.85
CA THR A 83 -4.77 2.06 -2.88
C THR A 83 -3.74 2.79 -2.02
N PHE A 84 -3.62 4.11 -2.20
CA PHE A 84 -2.72 4.92 -1.37
C PHE A 84 -3.15 4.96 0.09
N VAL A 85 -4.46 5.02 0.39
CA VAL A 85 -4.97 4.94 1.77
C VAL A 85 -4.50 3.65 2.45
N ARG A 86 -4.63 2.49 1.77
CA ARG A 86 -4.19 1.19 2.31
C ARG A 86 -2.69 1.15 2.58
N ILE A 87 -1.88 1.66 1.64
CA ILE A 87 -0.42 1.75 1.81
C ILE A 87 -0.09 2.66 3.00
N GLY A 88 -0.71 3.84 3.05
CA GLY A 88 -0.55 4.82 4.12
C GLY A 88 -0.89 4.24 5.50
N GLN A 89 -2.00 3.53 5.62
CA GLN A 89 -2.39 2.88 6.87
C GLN A 89 -1.37 1.84 7.32
N ALA A 90 -0.88 1.00 6.41
CA ALA A 90 0.14 0.00 6.74
C ALA A 90 1.45 0.65 7.22
N VAL A 91 1.92 1.70 6.52
CA VAL A 91 3.11 2.45 6.91
C VAL A 91 2.91 3.14 8.27
N MET A 92 1.75 3.75 8.48
CA MET A 92 1.40 4.43 9.73
C MET A 92 1.45 3.46 10.92
N ILE A 93 0.84 2.27 10.79
CA ILE A 93 0.84 1.23 11.83
C ILE A 93 2.28 0.77 12.14
N ASN A 94 3.10 0.56 11.11
CA ASN A 94 4.49 0.14 11.30
C ASN A 94 5.40 1.24 11.90
N SER A 95 4.93 2.49 11.91
CA SER A 95 5.71 3.64 12.40
C SER A 95 5.52 3.92 13.89
N ILE A 96 4.76 3.09 14.61
CA ILE A 96 4.43 3.26 16.03
C ILE A 96 4.84 1.99 16.81
N HIS A 97 5.34 2.17 18.04
CA HIS A 97 5.62 1.09 19.01
C HIS A 97 4.39 0.63 19.80
#